data_AF-E2A5I0-F1
#
_entry.id   AF-E2A5I0-F1
#
_cell.length_a   1.000
_cell.length_b   1.000
_cell.length_c   1.000
_cell.angle_alpha   90.00
_cell.angle_beta   90.00
_cell.angle_gamma   90.00
#
_symmetry.space_group_name_H-M   'P 1'
#
loop_
_entity.id
_entity.type
_entity.pdbx_description
1 polymer ?
#
loop_
_entity_poly.entity_id
_entity_poly.type
_entity_poly.pdbx_seq_one_letter_code
_entity_poly.pdbx_strand_id
1 'polypeptide(L)'
;RSLLKTPRRQEIRIVAPGIYYHFGLLNSLLDILTSIKDNIDCVKITVNIDGLPLSKSSSQQFWPILGSILSYDNVFLIGLYHGNEKPANSNDFLIDFVDEMKDICENGIDVNGRNIPCRLAALICDTPAKAFV
;
A
#
# COMPACT_ATOMS: atom_id res chain seq x y z
N ARG A 1 2.10 -0.98 -26.63
CA ARG A 1 2.43 -0.46 -25.28
C ARG A 1 1.35 0.56 -24.92
N SER A 2 0.30 0.14 -24.21
CA SER A 2 -0.81 1.02 -23.83
C SER A 2 -0.52 1.55 -22.43
N LEU A 3 -0.40 2.87 -22.27
CA LEU A 3 -0.44 3.51 -20.96
C LEU A 3 -1.85 3.29 -20.42
N LEU A 4 -1.95 2.47 -19.36
CA LEU A 4 -3.21 2.18 -18.67
C LEU A 4 -3.87 3.50 -18.28
N LYS A 5 -5.17 3.63 -18.58
CA LYS A 5 -5.99 4.81 -18.29
C LYS A 5 -5.98 5.06 -16.78
N THR A 6 -5.07 5.89 -16.30
CA THR A 6 -5.05 6.35 -14.91
C THR A 6 -6.34 7.13 -14.64
N PRO A 7 -7.09 6.83 -13.56
CA PRO A 7 -8.23 7.61 -13.14
C PRO A 7 -7.85 9.09 -13.01
N ARG A 8 -8.66 9.99 -13.59
CA ARG A 8 -8.33 11.41 -13.74
C ARG A 8 -8.43 12.24 -12.45
N ARG A 9 -8.91 11.68 -11.35
CA ARG A 9 -9.14 12.41 -10.10
C ARG A 9 -9.11 11.47 -8.92
N GLN A 10 -7.99 11.46 -8.22
CA GLN A 10 -7.87 10.90 -6.88
C GLN A 10 -7.05 11.90 -6.08
N GLU A 11 -7.51 12.20 -4.87
CA GLU A 11 -7.04 13.38 -4.13
C GLU A 11 -5.63 13.15 -3.60
N ILE A 12 -4.69 13.96 -4.07
CA ILE A 12 -3.36 14.04 -3.47
C ILE A 12 -3.52 14.72 -2.11
N ARG A 13 -3.10 14.03 -1.05
CA ARG A 13 -3.12 14.57 0.31
C ARG A 13 -1.80 15.26 0.62
N ILE A 14 -1.86 16.37 1.34
CA ILE A 14 -0.66 17.02 1.86
C ILE A 14 -0.26 16.25 3.12
N VAL A 15 0.96 15.71 3.12
CA VAL A 15 1.58 15.08 4.28
C VAL A 15 2.89 15.81 4.48
N ALA A 16 2.96 16.71 5.47
CA ALA A 16 4.09 17.63 5.57
C ALA A 16 5.44 16.87 5.70
N PRO A 17 6.52 17.32 5.03
CA PRO A 17 6.63 18.50 4.15
C PRO A 17 6.30 18.24 2.67
N GLY A 18 5.79 17.06 2.33
CA GLY A 18 5.53 16.62 0.96
C GLY A 18 4.06 16.35 0.66
N ILE A 19 3.87 15.41 -0.26
CA ILE A 19 2.55 14.98 -0.74
C ILE A 19 2.47 13.46 -0.69
N TYR A 20 1.26 12.97 -0.48
CA TYR A 20 0.93 11.55 -0.43
C TYR A 20 -0.19 11.25 -1.41
N TYR A 21 -0.04 10.12 -2.09
CA TYR A 21 -1.07 9.56 -2.95
C TYR A 21 -1.42 8.16 -2.45
N HIS A 22 -2.71 7.93 -2.24
CA HIS A 22 -3.24 6.65 -1.81
C HIS A 22 -3.84 5.90 -3.02
N PHE A 23 -3.29 4.73 -3.33
CA PHE A 23 -3.76 3.89 -4.44
C PHE A 23 -4.94 2.99 -4.02
N GLY A 24 -5.06 2.69 -2.73
CA GLY A 24 -6.09 1.81 -2.18
C GLY A 24 -5.67 0.34 -2.18
N LEU A 25 -5.84 -0.29 -1.02
CA LEU A 25 -5.55 -1.68 -0.79
C LEU A 25 -6.62 -2.58 -1.42
N LEU A 26 -7.90 -2.24 -1.22
CA LEU A 26 -9.03 -3.09 -1.62
C LEU A 26 -9.05 -3.34 -3.13
N ASN A 27 -8.90 -2.29 -3.94
CA ASN A 27 -8.95 -2.41 -5.40
C ASN A 27 -7.86 -3.34 -5.93
N SER A 28 -6.63 -3.18 -5.42
CA SER A 28 -5.50 -4.04 -5.80
C SER A 28 -5.78 -5.50 -5.44
N LEU A 29 -6.31 -5.75 -4.24
CA LEU A 29 -6.66 -7.10 -3.80
C LEU A 29 -7.78 -7.71 -4.65
N LEU A 30 -8.84 -6.96 -4.97
CA LEU A 30 -9.93 -7.44 -5.81
C LEU A 30 -9.42 -7.82 -7.21
N ASP A 31 -8.60 -6.98 -7.84
CA ASP A 31 -8.01 -7.28 -9.16
C ASP A 31 -7.19 -8.57 -9.14
N ILE A 32 -6.42 -8.78 -8.08
CA ILE A 32 -5.59 -9.99 -7.92
C ILE A 32 -6.45 -11.22 -7.65
N LEU A 33 -7.38 -11.13 -6.69
CA LEU A 33 -8.23 -12.24 -6.26
C LEU A 33 -9.22 -12.67 -7.35
N THR A 34 -9.73 -11.73 -8.16
CA THR A 34 -10.58 -12.05 -9.31
C THR A 34 -9.83 -12.71 -10.46
N SER A 35 -8.52 -12.43 -10.60
CA SER A 35 -7.67 -13.08 -11.60
C SER A 35 -7.22 -14.49 -11.20
N ILE A 36 -7.28 -14.84 -9.91
CA ILE A 36 -6.86 -16.13 -9.39
C ILE A 36 -8.04 -17.12 -9.49
N LYS A 37 -7.76 -18.34 -9.98
CA LYS A 37 -8.77 -19.41 -10.11
C LYS A 37 -8.86 -20.33 -8.89
N ASP A 38 -7.95 -20.16 -7.93
CA ASP A 38 -7.87 -20.99 -6.75
C ASP A 38 -8.90 -20.59 -5.70
N ASN A 39 -9.33 -21.58 -4.92
CA ASN A 39 -10.21 -21.35 -3.79
C ASN A 39 -9.38 -20.85 -2.60
N ILE A 40 -9.44 -19.55 -2.33
CA ILE A 40 -8.66 -18.92 -1.25
C ILE A 40 -9.49 -18.91 0.03
N ASP A 41 -8.97 -19.53 1.09
CA ASP A 41 -9.62 -19.56 2.40
C ASP A 41 -9.26 -18.35 3.28
N CYS A 42 -8.08 -17.76 3.06
CA CYS A 42 -7.61 -16.59 3.81
C CYS A 42 -6.52 -15.84 3.05
N VAL A 43 -6.67 -14.53 2.91
CA VAL A 43 -5.68 -13.65 2.27
C VAL A 43 -4.67 -13.20 3.34
N LYS A 44 -3.40 -13.53 3.13
CA LYS A 44 -2.30 -13.10 4.00
C LYS A 44 -1.50 -12.02 3.29
N ILE A 45 -1.55 -10.80 3.82
CA ILE A 45 -0.89 -9.64 3.23
C ILE A 45 0.42 -9.38 3.94
N THR A 46 1.49 -9.18 3.18
CA THR A 46 2.75 -8.63 3.67
C THR A 46 2.90 -7.22 3.15
N VAL A 47 3.25 -6.29 4.05
CA VAL A 47 3.41 -4.87 3.72
C VAL A 47 4.87 -4.50 3.83
N ASN A 48 5.38 -3.76 2.87
CA ASN A 48 6.74 -3.24 2.86
C ASN A 48 6.72 -1.70 2.82
N ILE A 49 7.43 -1.07 3.76
CA ILE A 49 7.61 0.38 3.80
C ILE A 49 9.10 0.68 3.68
N ASP A 50 9.44 1.45 2.66
CA ASP A 50 10.83 1.84 2.36
C ASP A 50 10.94 3.37 2.26
N GLY A 51 12.12 3.90 2.52
CA GLY A 51 12.49 5.29 2.34
C GLY A 51 13.63 5.40 1.35
N LEU A 52 13.31 5.63 0.07
CA LEU A 52 14.27 5.59 -1.02
C LEU A 52 14.63 7.01 -1.50
N PRO A 53 15.92 7.42 -1.43
CA PRO A 53 16.35 8.66 -2.06
C PRO A 53 16.24 8.53 -3.59
N LEU A 54 15.61 9.52 -4.22
CA LEU A 54 15.33 9.49 -5.66
C LEU A 54 16.54 9.78 -6.53
N SER A 55 17.48 10.57 -6.00
CA SER A 55 18.76 10.80 -6.67
C SER A 55 19.84 11.12 -5.65
N LYS A 56 21.10 10.90 -6.04
CA LYS A 56 22.26 11.25 -5.19
C LYS A 56 22.50 12.76 -5.08
N SER A 57 21.86 13.56 -5.95
CA SER A 57 22.09 15.00 -6.09
C SER A 57 20.87 15.86 -5.74
N SER A 58 19.71 15.26 -5.43
CA SER A 58 18.53 15.96 -4.95
C SER A 58 18.07 15.38 -3.62
N SER A 59 17.52 16.22 -2.75
CA SER A 59 16.96 15.78 -1.48
C SER A 59 15.64 15.01 -1.62
N GLN A 60 15.11 14.86 -2.84
CA GLN A 60 13.85 14.17 -3.09
C GLN A 60 13.90 12.70 -2.64
N GLN A 61 12.85 12.27 -1.96
CA GLN A 61 12.67 10.95 -1.39
C GLN A 61 11.29 10.44 -1.74
N PHE A 62 11.22 9.16 -2.09
CA PHE A 62 9.96 8.42 -2.12
C PHE A 62 9.86 7.53 -0.91
N TRP A 63 8.65 7.50 -0.34
CA TRP A 63 8.29 6.54 0.70
C TRP A 63 7.09 5.74 0.20
N PRO A 64 7.33 4.64 -0.53
CA PRO A 64 6.26 3.74 -0.96
C PRO A 64 5.77 2.87 0.20
N ILE A 65 4.47 2.63 0.22
CA ILE A 65 3.82 1.55 0.97
C ILE A 65 3.43 0.50 -0.07
N LEU A 66 4.09 -0.65 0.00
CA LEU A 66 3.88 -1.76 -0.93
C LEU A 66 3.16 -2.89 -0.22
N GLY A 67 2.27 -3.57 -0.93
CA GLY A 67 1.62 -4.79 -0.47
C GLY A 67 1.94 -5.97 -1.38
N SER A 68 1.95 -7.16 -0.80
CA SER A 68 2.00 -8.43 -1.52
C SER A 68 1.16 -9.48 -0.80
N ILE A 69 0.66 -10.48 -1.53
CA ILE A 69 -0.06 -11.59 -0.94
C ILE A 69 0.91 -12.75 -0.80
N LEU A 70 1.11 -13.28 0.41
CA LEU A 70 2.17 -14.25 0.72
C LEU A 70 2.18 -15.49 -0.19
N SER A 71 1.01 -15.91 -0.67
CA SER A 71 0.84 -17.09 -1.52
C SER A 71 1.06 -16.83 -3.01
N TYR A 72 1.28 -15.58 -3.42
CA TYR A 72 1.37 -15.16 -4.81
C TYR A 72 2.57 -14.23 -5.04
N ASP A 73 3.18 -14.32 -6.21
CA ASP A 73 4.31 -13.45 -6.60
C ASP A 73 3.78 -12.14 -7.19
N ASN A 74 3.11 -11.35 -6.34
CA ASN A 74 2.50 -10.08 -6.71
C ASN A 74 2.96 -8.98 -5.76
N VAL A 75 3.30 -7.82 -6.33
CA VAL A 75 3.58 -6.60 -5.56
C VAL A 75 2.71 -5.49 -6.14
N PHE A 76 2.03 -4.75 -5.27
CA PHE A 76 1.19 -3.63 -5.64
C PHE A 76 1.48 -2.42 -4.74
N LEU A 77 1.27 -1.22 -5.27
CA LEU A 77 1.37 0.01 -4.51
C LEU A 77 0.07 0.23 -3.73
N ILE A 78 0.21 0.49 -2.42
CA ILE A 78 -0.89 0.90 -1.55
C ILE A 78 -0.88 2.43 -1.40
N GLY A 79 0.32 2.98 -1.21
CA GLY A 79 0.52 4.41 -1.03
C GLY A 79 1.89 4.86 -1.50
N LEU A 80 2.02 6.12 -1.86
CA LEU A 80 3.29 6.73 -2.22
C LEU A 80 3.37 8.14 -1.66
N TYR A 81 4.36 8.37 -0.81
CA TYR A 81 4.74 9.71 -0.42
C TYR A 81 5.91 10.20 -1.27
N HIS A 82 5.88 11.49 -1.62
CA HIS A 82 6.95 12.23 -2.27
C HIS A 82 7.24 13.50 -1.47
N GLY A 83 8.51 13.74 -1.15
CA GLY A 83 8.95 15.01 -0.60
C GLY A 83 10.46 15.16 -0.62
N ASN A 84 10.96 16.34 -0.26
CA ASN A 84 12.40 16.59 -0.10
C ASN A 84 12.96 15.99 1.20
N GLU A 85 12.09 15.51 2.07
CA GLU A 85 12.42 14.90 3.34
C GLU A 85 11.40 13.79 3.60
N LYS A 86 11.71 12.90 4.53
CA LYS A 86 10.74 11.93 5.03
C LYS A 86 9.50 12.64 5.60
N PRO A 87 8.32 11.98 5.64
CA PRO A 87 7.16 12.57 6.26
C PRO A 87 7.46 12.96 7.71
N ALA A 88 6.97 14.12 8.16
CA ALA A 88 7.22 14.61 9.51
C ALA A 88 6.50 13.76 10.58
N ASN A 89 5.38 13.14 10.21
CA ASN A 89 4.54 12.34 11.08
C ASN A 89 4.19 11.01 10.40
N SER A 90 4.55 9.90 11.03
CA SER A 90 4.28 8.56 10.50
C SER A 90 2.80 8.19 10.56
N ASN A 91 2.06 8.61 11.58
CA ASN A 91 0.62 8.39 11.66
C ASN A 91 -0.09 9.11 10.50
N ASP A 92 0.31 10.35 10.20
CA ASP A 92 -0.26 11.08 9.08
C ASP A 92 0.07 10.41 7.75
N PHE A 93 1.27 9.84 7.59
CA PHE A 93 1.64 9.07 6.41
C PHE A 93 0.86 7.75 6.26
N LEU A 94 0.57 7.07 7.38
CA LEU A 94 0.02 5.71 7.38
C LEU A 94 -1.50 5.64 7.57
N ILE A 95 -2.16 6.74 7.93
CA ILE A 95 -3.57 6.74 8.35
C ILE A 95 -4.50 6.03 7.35
N ASP A 96 -4.40 6.38 6.07
CA ASP A 96 -5.25 5.82 5.01
C ASP A 96 -5.04 4.31 4.88
N PHE A 97 -3.78 3.85 4.91
CA PHE A 97 -3.46 2.42 4.87
C PHE A 97 -3.93 1.67 6.12
N VAL A 98 -3.72 2.25 7.30
CA VAL A 98 -4.08 1.61 8.57
C VAL A 98 -5.59 1.45 8.68
N ASP A 99 -6.36 2.46 8.28
CA ASP A 99 -7.81 2.41 8.33
C ASP A 99 -8.38 1.40 7.33
N GLU A 100 -7.87 1.37 6.08
CA GLU A 100 -8.25 0.32 5.12
C GLU A 100 -7.87 -1.09 5.60
N MET A 101 -6.68 -1.27 6.14
CA MET A 101 -6.21 -2.58 6.57
C MET A 101 -6.99 -3.10 7.77
N LYS A 102 -7.40 -2.22 8.70
CA LYS A 102 -8.28 -2.58 9.81
C LYS A 102 -9.65 -3.01 9.29
N ASP A 103 -10.26 -2.22 8.43
CA ASP A 103 -11.56 -2.53 7.85
C ASP A 103 -11.55 -3.89 7.13
N ILE A 104 -10.54 -4.14 6.29
CA ILE A 104 -10.36 -5.40 5.56
C ILE A 104 -10.09 -6.58 6.50
N CYS A 105 -9.35 -6.38 7.60
CA CYS A 105 -9.12 -7.46 8.58
C CYS A 105 -10.36 -7.80 9.41
N GLU A 106 -11.22 -6.80 9.69
CA GLU A 106 -12.43 -6.98 10.47
C GLU A 106 -13.60 -7.53 9.64
N ASN A 107 -13.79 -6.97 8.43
CA ASN A 107 -14.93 -7.25 7.56
C ASN A 107 -14.64 -8.28 6.46
N GLY A 108 -13.36 -8.60 6.21
CA GLY A 108 -12.95 -9.45 5.11
C GLY A 108 -13.10 -8.77 3.74
N ILE A 109 -12.88 -9.55 2.67
CA ILE A 109 -12.95 -9.07 1.29
C ILE A 109 -14.07 -9.85 0.58
N ASP A 110 -15.07 -9.14 0.06
CA ASP A 110 -16.10 -9.76 -0.78
C ASP A 110 -15.58 -9.97 -2.20
N VAL A 111 -15.47 -11.23 -2.63
CA VAL A 111 -15.10 -11.60 -3.99
C VAL A 111 -16.16 -12.52 -4.55
N ASN A 112 -16.90 -12.05 -5.55
CA ASN A 112 -17.98 -12.80 -6.21
C ASN A 112 -19.03 -13.37 -5.22
N GLY A 113 -19.40 -12.60 -4.19
CA GLY A 113 -20.38 -13.00 -3.18
C GLY A 113 -19.84 -13.99 -2.13
N ARG A 114 -18.52 -14.20 -2.09
CA ARG A 114 -17.84 -14.96 -1.06
C ARG A 114 -16.97 -14.01 -0.23
N ASN A 115 -17.23 -13.94 1.06
CA ASN A 115 -16.41 -13.16 1.99
C ASN A 115 -15.16 -13.97 2.38
N ILE A 116 -14.00 -13.46 2.03
CA ILE A 116 -12.70 -14.09 2.29
C ILE A 116 -12.02 -13.31 3.42
N PRO A 117 -11.67 -13.96 4.55
CA PRO A 117 -10.97 -13.28 5.63
C PRO A 117 -9.59 -12.84 5.20
N CYS A 118 -9.14 -11.69 5.71
CA CYS A 118 -7.83 -11.13 5.44
C CYS A 118 -7.03 -10.94 6.73
N ARG A 119 -5.70 -11.10 6.67
CA ARG A 119 -4.80 -10.89 7.80
C ARG A 119 -3.50 -10.24 7.35
N LEU A 120 -3.00 -9.29 8.15
CA LEU A 120 -1.64 -8.80 8.04
C LEU A 120 -0.67 -9.88 8.56
N ALA A 121 0.13 -10.45 7.67
CA ALA A 121 1.11 -11.48 7.99
C ALA A 121 2.45 -10.91 8.44
N ALA A 122 2.90 -9.82 7.81
CA ALA A 122 4.14 -9.15 8.19
C ALA A 122 4.14 -7.67 7.78
N LEU A 123 4.84 -6.86 8.57
CA LEU A 123 5.27 -5.52 8.20
C LEU A 123 6.79 -5.52 8.08
N ILE A 124 7.28 -5.28 6.86
CA ILE A 124 8.69 -5.32 6.48
C ILE A 124 9.14 -3.87 6.30
N CYS A 125 10.24 -3.53 6.93
CA CYS A 125 10.82 -2.20 6.85
C CYS A 125 12.32 -2.30 7.09
N ASP A 126 13.09 -1.51 6.34
CA ASP A 126 14.50 -1.32 6.62
C ASP A 126 14.69 -0.54 7.93
N THR A 127 15.85 -0.71 8.57
CA THR A 127 16.15 -0.11 9.89
C THR A 127 15.71 1.36 10.04
N PRO A 128 16.01 2.30 9.11
CA PRO A 128 15.54 3.68 9.23
C PRO A 128 14.02 3.85 9.08
N ALA A 129 13.36 3.04 8.24
CA ALA A 129 11.92 3.04 8.09
C ALA A 129 11.22 2.46 9.33
N LYS A 130 11.79 1.39 9.91
CA LYS A 130 11.31 0.77 11.16
C LYS A 130 11.32 1.71 12.36
N ALA A 131 12.31 2.61 12.44
CA ALA A 131 12.37 3.59 13.52
C ALA A 131 11.37 4.74 13.35
N PHE A 132 10.80 4.89 12.14
CA PHE A 132 9.88 5.95 11.80
C PHE A 132 8.41 5.51 11.93
N VAL A 133 8.11 4.29 11.46
CA VAL A 133 6.80 3.64 11.49
C VAL A 133 6.47 3.15 12.90
#